data_AF-A0A3A4VLF7-F1
#
_entry.id   AF-A0A3A4VLF7-F1
#
_cell.length_a   1.000
_cell.length_b   1.000
_cell.length_c   1.000
_cell.angle_alpha   90.00
_cell.angle_beta   90.00
_cell.angle_gamma   90.00
#
_symmetry.space_group_name_H-M   'P 1'
#
loop_
_entity.id
_entity.type
_entity.pdbx_description
1 polymer ?
#
loop_
_entity_poly.entity_id
_entity_poly.type
_entity_poly.pdbx_seq_one_letter_code
_entity_poly.pdbx_strand_id
1 'polypeptide(L)'
;MTGLFNHHCFHQRLDEEIGRGLRFGTAFSLILFNLDVFKRYNDIHGHLAGDGVLRHTARAISSGLRSPEHRAAGRPAWHQGYRQPGHRLLAG
;
A
#
# COMPACT_ATOMS: atom_id res chain seq x y z
N MET A 1 1.57 -18.61 -17.41
CA MET A 1 1.13 -18.42 -16.01
C MET A 1 -0.05 -17.45 -16.04
N THR A 2 -1.24 -17.87 -15.59
CA THR A 2 -2.48 -17.10 -15.72
C THR A 2 -2.43 -15.86 -14.81
N GLY A 3 -2.26 -14.67 -15.38
CA GLY A 3 -2.11 -13.39 -14.66
C GLY A 3 -3.29 -12.97 -13.78
N LEU A 4 -4.30 -13.83 -13.61
CA LEU A 4 -5.47 -13.59 -12.76
C LEU A 4 -5.13 -13.50 -11.28
N PHE A 5 -4.23 -14.36 -10.77
CA PHE A 5 -3.92 -14.38 -9.33
C PHE A 5 -3.25 -13.09 -8.86
N ASN A 6 -2.36 -12.53 -9.68
CA ASN A 6 -1.65 -11.30 -9.34
C ASN A 6 -2.55 -10.06 -9.47
N HIS A 7 -3.49 -10.06 -10.43
CA HIS A 7 -4.41 -8.95 -10.65
C HIS A 7 -5.45 -8.82 -9.53
N HIS A 8 -6.08 -9.91 -9.10
CA HIS A 8 -7.09 -9.84 -8.04
C HIS A 8 -6.49 -9.42 -6.69
N CYS A 9 -5.34 -10.01 -6.33
CA CYS A 9 -4.63 -9.65 -5.11
C CYS A 9 -4.19 -8.17 -5.12
N PHE A 10 -3.72 -7.68 -6.28
CA PHE A 10 -3.38 -6.28 -6.46
C PHE A 10 -4.56 -5.34 -6.20
N HIS A 11 -5.72 -5.60 -6.81
CA HIS A 11 -6.92 -4.76 -6.62
C HIS A 11 -7.39 -4.77 -5.17
N GLN A 12 -7.47 -5.95 -4.55
CA GLN A 12 -7.86 -6.05 -3.15
C GLN A 12 -6.92 -5.23 -2.26
N ARG A 13 -5.60 -5.30 -2.50
CA ARG A 13 -4.63 -4.54 -1.71
C ARG A 13 -4.71 -3.04 -1.94
N LEU A 14 -5.01 -2.62 -3.16
CA LEU A 14 -5.22 -1.23 -3.51
C LEU A 14 -6.46 -0.65 -2.80
N ASP A 15 -7.58 -1.39 -2.81
CA ASP A 15 -8.81 -0.99 -2.13
C ASP A 15 -8.60 -0.85 -0.61
N GLU A 16 -7.81 -1.75 0.00
CA GLU A 16 -7.45 -1.69 1.42
C GLU A 16 -6.66 -0.41 1.77
N GLU A 17 -5.70 -0.02 0.93
CA GLU A 17 -4.89 1.20 1.16
C GLU A 17 -5.67 2.48 0.86
N ILE A 18 -6.53 2.50 -0.15
CA ILE A 18 -7.48 3.62 -0.38
C ILE A 18 -8.38 3.80 0.84
N GLY A 19 -9.00 2.72 1.32
CA GLY A 19 -9.85 2.76 2.51
C GLY A 19 -9.09 3.22 3.76
N ARG A 20 -7.81 2.88 3.88
CA ARG A 20 -6.94 3.37 4.97
C ARG A 20 -6.66 4.87 4.83
N GLY A 21 -6.34 5.34 3.64
CA GLY A 21 -6.12 6.75 3.35
C GLY A 21 -7.32 7.60 3.73
N LEU A 22 -8.52 7.17 3.31
CA LEU A 22 -9.78 7.83 3.65
C LEU A 22 -10.07 7.84 5.15
N ARG A 23 -9.82 6.72 5.86
CA ARG A 23 -10.09 6.63 7.32
C ARG A 23 -9.14 7.45 8.18
N PHE A 24 -7.88 7.57 7.78
CA PHE A 24 -6.84 8.20 8.61
C PHE A 24 -6.35 9.54 8.05
N GLY A 25 -6.93 10.03 6.94
CA GLY A 25 -6.50 11.27 6.29
C GLY A 25 -5.06 11.19 5.77
N THR A 26 -4.60 10.00 5.38
CA THR A 26 -3.22 9.78 4.92
C THR A 26 -3.17 9.65 3.40
N ALA A 27 -2.17 10.29 2.79
CA ALA A 27 -1.89 10.11 1.37
C ALA A 27 -1.09 8.81 1.16
N PHE A 28 -1.35 8.12 0.06
CA PHE A 28 -0.51 7.04 -0.43
C PHE A 28 -0.10 7.33 -1.88
N SER A 29 0.93 6.63 -2.34
CA SER A 29 1.37 6.68 -3.73
C SER A 29 1.48 5.26 -4.26
N LEU A 30 1.11 5.07 -5.52
CA LEU A 30 1.23 3.81 -6.24
C LEU A 30 2.23 4.00 -7.37
N ILE A 31 3.14 3.03 -7.53
CA ILE A 31 4.05 2.98 -8.67
C ILE A 31 3.80 1.70 -9.44
N LEU A 32 3.55 1.85 -10.75
CA LEU A 32 3.40 0.75 -11.70
C LEU A 32 4.64 0.74 -12.59
N PHE A 33 5.35 -0.37 -12.61
CA PHE A 33 6.54 -0.54 -13.46
C PHE A 33 6.25 -1.59 -14.52
N ASN A 34 6.76 -1.35 -15.72
CA ASN A 34 6.80 -2.32 -16.81
C ASN A 34 8.26 -2.60 -17.17
N LEU A 35 8.60 -3.86 -17.44
CA LEU A 35 9.92 -4.20 -17.97
C LEU A 35 9.89 -4.05 -19.49
N ASP A 36 10.54 -3.00 -19.98
CA ASP A 36 10.65 -2.74 -21.41
C ASP A 36 11.35 -3.90 -22.12
N VAL A 37 10.92 -4.17 -23.36
CA VAL A 37 11.44 -5.24 -24.23
C VAL A 37 11.54 -6.65 -23.59
N PHE A 38 10.85 -6.90 -22.47
CA PHE A 38 10.91 -8.18 -21.74
C PHE A 38 10.49 -9.38 -22.60
N LYS A 39 9.51 -9.21 -23.49
CA LYS A 39 9.13 -10.25 -24.44
C LYS A 39 10.29 -10.62 -25.37
N ARG A 40 10.97 -9.64 -25.96
CA ARG A 40 12.12 -9.86 -26.84
C ARG A 40 13.26 -10.56 -26.08
N TYR A 41 13.48 -10.20 -24.82
CA TYR A 41 14.45 -10.89 -23.98
C TYR A 41 14.08 -12.37 -23.78
N ASN A 42 12.81 -12.66 -23.45
CA ASN A 42 12.33 -14.04 -23.32
C ASN A 42 12.42 -14.84 -24.61
N ASP A 43 12.18 -14.19 -25.75
CA ASP A 43 12.26 -14.85 -27.06
C ASP A 43 13.72 -15.24 -27.40
N ILE A 44 14.70 -14.44 -26.96
CA ILE A 44 16.14 -14.71 -27.19
C ILE A 44 16.73 -15.69 -26.17
N HIS A 45 16.36 -15.54 -24.89
CA HIS A 45 17.02 -16.23 -23.77
C HIS A 45 16.17 -17.32 -23.11
N GLY A 46 14.92 -17.48 -23.54
CA GLY A 46 13.95 -18.40 -22.97
C GLY A 46 13.29 -17.89 -21.69
N HIS A 47 12.12 -18.45 -21.38
CA HIS A 47 11.31 -18.03 -20.24
C HIS A 47 11.99 -18.22 -18.87
N LEU A 48 12.84 -19.24 -18.72
CA LEU A 48 13.58 -19.47 -17.46
C LEU A 48 14.53 -18.31 -17.12
N ALA A 49 15.18 -17.73 -18.14
CA ALA A 49 16.00 -16.54 -17.98
C ALA A 49 15.14 -15.32 -17.64
N GLY A 50 13.96 -15.22 -18.26
CA GLY A 50 12.93 -14.22 -17.93
C GLY A 50 12.49 -14.25 -16.48
N ASP A 51 12.22 -15.44 -15.94
CA ASP A 51 11.87 -15.62 -14.53
C ASP A 51 13.01 -15.16 -13.60
N GLY A 52 14.26 -15.37 -14.00
CA GLY A 52 15.43 -14.84 -13.31
C GLY A 52 15.43 -13.32 -13.24
N VAL A 53 15.17 -12.66 -14.37
CA VAL A 53 15.05 -11.19 -14.45
C VAL A 53 13.90 -10.69 -13.56
N LEU A 54 12.73 -11.31 -13.62
CA LEU A 54 11.58 -10.93 -12.78
C LEU A 54 11.91 -11.04 -11.29
N ARG A 55 12.56 -12.14 -10.87
CA ARG A 55 12.98 -12.32 -9.46
C ARG A 55 14.02 -11.29 -9.04
N HIS A 56 14.98 -10.98 -9.91
CA HIS A 56 16.01 -9.99 -9.61
C HIS A 56 15.39 -8.59 -9.46
N THR A 57 14.55 -8.19 -10.40
CA THR A 57 13.82 -6.91 -10.35
C THR A 57 12.96 -6.81 -9.09
N ALA A 58 12.19 -7.86 -8.75
CA ALA A 58 11.37 -7.87 -7.54
C ALA A 58 12.20 -7.69 -6.26
N ARG A 59 13.37 -8.35 -6.19
CA ARG A 59 14.30 -8.19 -5.06
C ARG A 59 14.89 -6.79 -4.99
N ALA A 60 15.32 -6.23 -6.12
CA ALA A 60 15.86 -4.88 -6.19
C ALA A 60 14.83 -3.84 -5.69
N ILE A 61 13.59 -3.94 -6.19
CA ILE A 61 12.48 -3.08 -5.73
C ILE A 61 12.26 -3.26 -4.22
N SER A 62 12.14 -4.50 -3.74
CA SER A 62 11.88 -4.79 -2.33
C SER A 62 12.99 -4.28 -1.41
N SER A 63 14.25 -4.35 -1.85
CA SER A 63 15.40 -3.86 -1.07
C SER A 63 15.47 -2.34 -0.96
N GLY A 64 14.88 -1.61 -1.92
CA GLY A 64 14.79 -0.15 -1.88
C GLY A 64 13.59 0.36 -1.09
N LEU A 65 12.62 -0.50 -0.79
CA LEU A 65 11.46 -0.17 0.02
C LEU A 65 11.80 -0.39 1.51
N ARG A 66 11.64 0.65 2.33
CA ARG A 66 11.75 0.52 3.78
C ARG A 66 10.65 -0.42 4.30
N SER A 67 11.01 -1.42 5.09
CA SER A 67 10.03 -2.35 5.67
C SER A 67 8.90 -1.64 6.42
N PRO A 68 7.64 -2.13 6.39
CA PRO A 68 6.52 -1.47 7.06
C PRO A 68 6.51 -1.60 8.59
N GLU A 69 7.61 -1.95 9.24
CA GLU A 69 7.71 -2.00 10.71
C GLU A 69 7.84 -0.61 11.34
N HIS A 70 6.80 0.21 11.19
CA HIS A 70 6.51 1.29 12.13
C HIS A 70 5.00 1.53 12.22
N ARG A 71 4.24 0.46 12.52
CA ARG A 71 2.92 0.64 13.13
C ARG A 71 3.11 0.91 14.61
N ALA A 72 3.61 2.10 14.94
CA ALA A 72 3.46 2.63 16.28
C ALA A 72 1.96 2.67 16.59
N ALA A 73 1.57 1.91 17.60
CA ALA A 73 0.26 1.95 18.22
C ALA A 73 0.02 3.34 18.82
N GLY A 74 -0.44 4.28 18.01
CA GLY A 74 -0.96 5.56 18.47
C GLY A 74 -2.49 5.47 18.55
N ARG A 75 -3.02 5.24 19.76
CA ARG A 75 -4.46 5.40 20.04
C ARG A 75 -4.91 6.78 19.53
N PRO A 76 -6.04 6.92 18.83
CA PRO A 76 -6.58 8.24 18.53
C PRO A 76 -7.03 8.87 19.86
N ALA A 77 -6.38 9.95 20.26
CA ALA A 77 -6.76 10.75 21.42
C ALA A 77 -7.99 11.61 21.08
N TRP A 78 -9.14 10.99 20.87
CA TRP A 78 -10.43 11.71 20.79
C TRP A 78 -11.05 11.93 22.17
N HIS A 79 -10.26 12.25 23.21
CA HIS A 79 -10.82 12.62 24.52
C HIS A 79 -9.88 13.56 25.29
N GLN A 80 -9.65 14.77 24.77
CA GLN A 80 -9.39 15.93 25.63
C GLN A 80 -9.65 17.21 24.85
N GLY A 81 -10.70 17.94 25.22
CA GLY A 81 -10.76 19.38 24.94
C GLY A 81 -11.84 19.90 23.99
N TYR A 82 -13.09 19.41 24.07
CA TYR A 82 -14.23 20.27 23.73
C TYR A 82 -15.06 20.51 25.00
N ARG A 83 -14.59 21.46 25.81
CA ARG A 83 -15.38 22.05 26.91
C ARG A 83 -16.22 23.16 26.28
N GLN A 84 -17.48 22.87 25.97
CA GLN A 84 -18.49 23.90 25.64
C GLN A 84 -18.72 24.77 26.89
N PRO A 85 -18.71 26.12 26.80
CA PRO A 85 -19.05 26.97 27.94
C PRO A 85 -20.56 27.20 28.02
N GLY A 86 -21.12 26.93 29.19
CA GLY A 86 -22.17 27.74 29.79
C GLY A 86 -23.60 27.55 29.28
N HIS A 87 -24.38 26.68 29.94
CA HIS A 87 -25.76 26.99 30.32
C HIS A 87 -26.07 26.27 31.64
N ARG A 88 -26.12 27.04 32.73
CA ARG A 88 -26.59 26.61 34.05
C ARG A 88 -28.05 27.03 34.17
N LEU A 89 -28.97 26.11 33.91
CA LEU A 89 -30.32 26.19 34.46
C LEU A 89 -30.36 25.24 35.64
N LEU A 90 -30.33 25.79 36.86
CA LEU A 90 -30.75 25.06 38.04
C LEU A 90 -32.13 25.59 38.42
N ALA A 91 -33.12 24.73 38.20
CA ALA A 91 -34.34 24.68 38.98
C ALA A 91 -34.05 23.94 40.30
N GLY A 92 -34.73 24.34 41.38
CA GLY A 92 -34.72 23.67 42.68
C GLY A 92 -34.17 24.56 43.79
#